data_AF-A0A523MCE7-F1
#
_entry.id   AF-A0A523MCE7-F1
#
_cell.length_a   1.000
_cell.length_b   1.000
_cell.length_c   1.000
_cell.angle_alpha   90.00
_cell.angle_beta   90.00
_cell.angle_gamma   90.00
#
_symmetry.space_group_name_H-M   'P 1'
#
loop_
_entity.id
_entity.type
_entity.pdbx_description
1 polymer ?
#
loop_
_entity_poly.entity_id
_entity_poly.type
_entity_poly.pdbx_seq_one_letter_code
_entity_poly.pdbx_strand_id
1 'polypeptide(L)'
;MNFISALKADRLITQIRGEVDPASGNAKKALEKLHQIGAAAVPKILQALGATDKRQTVEFVDVLTKLVNEKTLPIILQGLADSNPKTVTGATWALSSSRGYNPNRLVKLLGEDIYSKSAIVDILLAHKNRLSVNNLLAQVYELQPSEKTAVFKIVQDLATETQVPELLARMNGKDPAVKMHLINVVAQFDRDDVQRALQACLTDENKMVKQAALTGLSELKSTTAIEAICALLLDPDVDVIN
;
A
#
# COMPACT_ATOMS: atom_id res chain seq x y z
N MET A 1 14.97 -21.63 15.27
CA MET A 1 16.01 -21.29 14.28
C MET A 1 17.19 -22.24 14.47
N ASN A 2 17.72 -22.83 13.40
CA ASN A 2 18.84 -23.76 13.49
C ASN A 2 20.16 -22.97 13.40
N PHE A 3 20.88 -22.82 14.51
CA PHE A 3 22.09 -21.97 14.64
C PHE A 3 23.14 -22.24 13.55
N ILE A 4 23.30 -23.51 13.16
CA ILE A 4 24.22 -23.95 12.10
C ILE A 4 23.85 -23.33 10.74
N SER A 5 22.56 -23.22 10.42
CA SER A 5 22.09 -22.65 9.16
C SER A 5 22.37 -21.14 9.09
N ALA A 6 22.25 -20.43 10.21
CA ALA A 6 22.55 -19.00 10.28
C ALA A 6 24.05 -18.74 10.07
N LEU A 7 24.93 -19.53 10.70
CA LEU A 7 26.38 -19.44 10.49
C LEU A 7 26.78 -19.73 9.03
N LYS A 8 26.15 -20.74 8.41
CA LYS A 8 26.36 -21.03 6.99
C LYS A 8 25.94 -19.85 6.11
N ALA A 9 24.82 -19.20 6.41
CA ALA A 9 24.36 -18.02 5.68
C ALA A 9 25.36 -16.84 5.82
N ASP A 10 25.83 -16.55 7.04
CA ASP A 10 26.84 -15.50 7.27
C ASP A 10 28.13 -15.74 6.47
N ARG A 11 28.61 -16.99 6.44
CA ARG A 11 29.79 -17.36 5.66
C ARG A 11 29.58 -17.14 4.16
N LEU A 12 28.43 -17.53 3.62
CA LEU A 12 28.11 -17.34 2.20
C LEU A 12 27.97 -15.86 1.85
N ILE A 13 27.33 -15.06 2.70
CA ILE A 13 27.21 -13.61 2.52
C ILE A 13 28.60 -12.95 2.51
N THR A 14 29.48 -13.36 3.43
CA THR A 14 30.86 -12.84 3.49
C THR A 14 31.62 -13.20 2.21
N GLN A 15 31.44 -14.43 1.71
CA GLN A 15 32.02 -14.85 0.43
C GLN A 15 31.52 -13.98 -0.72
N ILE A 16 30.21 -13.76 -0.85
CA ILE A 16 29.62 -12.93 -1.92
C ILE A 16 30.16 -11.49 -1.86
N ARG A 17 30.31 -10.94 -0.66
CA ARG A 17 30.82 -9.56 -0.47
C ARG A 17 32.31 -9.41 -0.77
N GLY A 18 33.08 -10.48 -0.64
CA GLY A 18 34.51 -10.49 -0.95
C GLY A 18 34.84 -10.65 -2.44
N GLU A 19 33.86 -11.01 -3.27
CA GLU A 19 34.02 -11.15 -4.72
C GLU A 19 34.00 -9.77 -5.39
N VAL A 20 34.96 -9.52 -6.28
CA VAL A 20 35.08 -8.24 -7.03
C VAL A 20 33.91 -8.07 -8.01
N ASP A 21 33.43 -9.18 -8.57
CA ASP A 21 32.24 -9.21 -9.42
C ASP A 21 31.12 -9.99 -8.73
N PRO A 22 30.01 -9.35 -8.32
CA PRO A 22 28.86 -10.04 -7.74
C PRO A 22 28.17 -11.00 -8.73
N ALA A 23 28.44 -10.89 -10.03
CA ALA A 23 27.95 -11.82 -11.04
C ALA A 23 28.93 -12.98 -11.36
N SER A 24 30.04 -13.09 -10.62
CA SER A 24 31.03 -14.15 -10.81
C SER A 24 30.40 -15.54 -10.61
N GLY A 25 30.98 -16.56 -11.25
CA GLY A 25 30.50 -17.95 -11.09
C GLY A 25 30.54 -18.42 -9.63
N ASN A 26 31.46 -17.89 -8.81
CA ASN A 26 31.55 -18.19 -7.39
C ASN A 26 30.45 -17.50 -6.58
N ALA A 27 30.18 -16.21 -6.87
CA ALA A 27 29.10 -15.46 -6.25
C ALA A 27 27.74 -16.10 -6.55
N LYS A 28 27.49 -16.50 -7.80
CA LYS A 28 26.27 -17.22 -8.21
C LYS A 28 26.07 -18.53 -7.45
N LYS A 29 27.11 -19.37 -7.34
CA LYS A 29 27.06 -20.60 -6.54
C LYS A 29 26.80 -20.33 -5.05
N ALA A 30 27.35 -19.24 -4.51
CA ALA A 30 27.10 -18.86 -3.12
C ALA A 30 25.66 -18.37 -2.90
N LEU A 31 25.10 -17.61 -3.84
CA LEU A 31 23.71 -17.16 -3.83
C LEU A 31 22.73 -18.35 -3.95
N GLU A 32 23.03 -19.34 -4.79
CA GLU A 32 22.24 -20.58 -4.90
C GLU A 32 22.24 -21.37 -3.59
N LYS A 33 23.40 -21.53 -2.95
CA LYS A 33 23.50 -22.17 -1.63
C LYS A 33 22.76 -21.39 -0.56
N LEU A 34 22.78 -20.06 -0.64
CA LEU A 34 22.06 -19.19 0.28
C LEU A 34 20.54 -19.37 0.14
N HIS A 35 20.05 -19.50 -1.10
CA HIS A 35 18.66 -19.86 -1.36
C HIS A 35 18.29 -21.24 -0.79
N GLN A 36 19.17 -22.26 -0.93
CA GLN A 36 18.93 -23.61 -0.39
C GLN A 36 18.85 -23.68 1.14
N ILE A 37 19.45 -22.73 1.86
CA ILE A 37 19.31 -22.62 3.33
C ILE A 37 17.85 -22.29 3.72
N GLY A 38 17.09 -21.64 2.83
CA GLY A 38 15.68 -21.35 3.03
C GLY A 38 15.44 -20.24 4.06
N ALA A 39 14.36 -20.39 4.84
CA ALA A 39 13.89 -19.38 5.80
C ALA A 39 14.97 -18.92 6.81
N ALA A 40 15.93 -19.78 7.16
CA ALA A 40 17.00 -19.45 8.10
C ALA A 40 18.01 -18.43 7.54
N ALA A 41 18.09 -18.26 6.22
CA ALA A 41 18.95 -17.27 5.60
C ALA A 41 18.34 -15.86 5.60
N VAL A 42 17.01 -15.74 5.68
CA VAL A 42 16.28 -14.47 5.51
C VAL A 42 16.79 -13.37 6.45
N PRO A 43 16.91 -13.57 7.78
CA PRO A 43 17.38 -12.51 8.68
C PRO A 43 18.80 -12.04 8.34
N LYS A 44 19.66 -12.96 7.89
CA LYS A 44 21.04 -12.65 7.53
C LYS A 44 21.13 -11.88 6.22
N ILE A 45 20.27 -12.20 5.25
CA ILE A 45 20.20 -11.43 4.01
C ILE A 45 19.68 -10.01 4.28
N LEU A 46 18.64 -9.86 5.12
CA LEU A 46 18.14 -8.54 5.52
C LEU A 46 19.24 -7.70 6.18
N GLN A 47 19.98 -8.28 7.13
CA GLN A 47 21.11 -7.59 7.76
C GLN A 47 22.19 -7.20 6.75
N ALA A 48 22.47 -8.07 5.76
CA ALA A 48 23.49 -7.81 4.75
C ALA A 48 23.12 -6.64 3.82
N LEU A 49 21.84 -6.49 3.45
CA LEU A 49 21.36 -5.42 2.56
C LEU A 49 21.80 -4.04 3.01
N GLY A 50 21.83 -3.79 4.32
CA GLY A 50 22.23 -2.50 4.90
C GLY A 50 23.63 -2.02 4.50
N ALA A 51 24.53 -2.94 4.13
CA ALA A 51 25.92 -2.65 3.77
C ALA A 51 26.27 -2.99 2.31
N THR A 52 25.26 -3.21 1.45
CA THR A 52 25.47 -3.57 0.04
C THR A 52 25.68 -2.37 -0.87
N ASP A 53 26.42 -2.60 -1.97
CA ASP A 53 26.38 -1.74 -3.16
C ASP A 53 25.17 -2.06 -4.05
N LYS A 54 24.93 -1.24 -5.09
CA LYS A 54 23.77 -1.38 -5.98
C LYS A 54 23.67 -2.76 -6.64
N ARG A 55 24.79 -3.37 -7.05
CA ARG A 55 24.78 -4.67 -7.75
C ARG A 55 24.50 -5.79 -6.75
N GLN A 56 25.15 -5.75 -5.59
CA GLN A 56 24.92 -6.71 -4.51
C GLN A 56 23.48 -6.65 -3.98
N THR A 57 22.88 -5.46 -3.90
CA THR A 57 21.47 -5.32 -3.53
C THR A 57 20.56 -6.14 -4.44
N VAL A 58 20.76 -6.08 -5.77
CA VAL A 58 19.95 -6.86 -6.73
C VAL A 58 20.04 -8.36 -6.44
N GLU A 59 21.25 -8.89 -6.31
CA GLU A 59 21.47 -10.32 -6.10
C GLU A 59 20.86 -10.83 -4.78
N PHE A 60 21.00 -10.07 -3.69
CA PHE A 60 20.39 -10.43 -2.41
C PHE A 60 18.87 -10.32 -2.43
N VAL A 61 18.33 -9.31 -3.12
CA VAL A 61 16.88 -9.17 -3.30
C VAL A 61 16.32 -10.29 -4.16
N ASP A 62 17.04 -10.75 -5.19
CA ASP A 62 16.63 -11.91 -6.01
C ASP A 62 16.53 -13.18 -5.16
N VAL A 63 17.50 -13.42 -4.27
CA VAL A 63 17.43 -14.55 -3.33
C VAL A 63 16.25 -14.37 -2.36
N LEU A 64 16.06 -13.18 -1.78
CA LEU A 64 14.92 -12.92 -0.90
C LEU A 64 13.59 -13.13 -1.60
N THR A 65 13.43 -12.63 -2.82
CA THR A 65 12.20 -12.76 -3.64
C THR A 65 11.83 -14.23 -3.84
N LYS A 66 12.82 -15.09 -4.13
CA LYS A 66 12.63 -16.54 -4.25
C LYS A 66 12.29 -17.22 -2.92
N LEU A 67 12.65 -16.61 -1.79
CA LEU A 67 12.37 -17.10 -0.44
C LEU A 67 11.04 -16.58 0.14
N VAL A 68 10.42 -15.56 -0.47
CA VAL A 68 9.14 -15.01 -0.01
C VAL A 68 8.02 -16.05 -0.17
N ASN A 69 7.40 -16.40 0.95
CA ASN A 69 6.17 -17.18 1.04
C ASN A 69 5.44 -16.87 2.36
N GLU A 70 4.23 -17.41 2.55
CA GLU A 70 3.46 -17.22 3.80
C GLU A 70 4.23 -17.56 5.10
N LYS A 71 5.14 -18.53 5.09
CA LYS A 71 5.91 -18.91 6.28
C LYS A 71 7.06 -17.95 6.55
N THR A 72 7.67 -17.39 5.51
CA THR A 72 8.79 -16.45 5.62
C THR A 72 8.34 -14.99 5.73
N LEU A 73 7.07 -14.69 5.39
CA LEU A 73 6.51 -13.36 5.42
C LEU A 73 6.77 -12.61 6.74
N PRO A 74 6.47 -13.18 7.94
CA PRO A 74 6.73 -12.46 9.20
C PRO A 74 8.20 -12.10 9.42
N ILE A 75 9.12 -12.89 8.88
CA ILE A 75 10.56 -12.65 8.99
C ILE A 75 10.98 -11.53 8.05
N ILE A 76 10.45 -11.52 6.82
CA ILE A 76 10.77 -10.49 5.81
C ILE A 76 10.17 -9.13 6.22
N LEU A 77 8.99 -9.14 6.86
CA LEU A 77 8.37 -7.92 7.39
C LEU A 77 9.23 -7.20 8.43
N GLN A 78 10.10 -7.92 9.17
CA GLN A 78 11.07 -7.27 10.07
C GLN A 78 12.00 -6.31 9.33
N GLY A 79 12.29 -6.59 8.04
CA GLY A 79 13.08 -5.69 7.20
C GLY A 79 12.39 -4.36 6.91
N LEU A 80 11.04 -4.30 6.98
CA LEU A 80 10.28 -3.05 6.82
C LEU A 80 10.28 -2.19 8.09
N ALA A 81 10.69 -2.76 9.22
CA ALA A 81 10.87 -2.08 10.51
C ALA A 81 12.35 -1.77 10.80
N ASP A 82 13.26 -2.05 9.85
CA ASP A 82 14.68 -1.84 10.03
C ASP A 82 15.03 -0.34 10.00
N SER A 83 15.99 0.07 10.83
CA SER A 83 16.43 1.47 10.88
C SER A 83 17.27 1.87 9.67
N ASN A 84 17.80 0.91 8.90
CA ASN A 84 18.55 1.15 7.68
C ASN A 84 17.63 1.23 6.46
N PRO A 85 17.56 2.39 5.76
CA PRO A 85 16.69 2.56 4.60
C PRO A 85 16.95 1.58 3.45
N LYS A 86 18.19 1.06 3.30
CA LYS A 86 18.52 0.06 2.28
C LYS A 86 17.87 -1.29 2.59
N THR A 87 17.83 -1.68 3.85
CA THR A 87 17.16 -2.91 4.28
C THR A 87 15.66 -2.81 4.02
N VAL A 88 15.04 -1.69 4.39
CA VAL A 88 13.63 -1.41 4.09
C VAL A 88 13.38 -1.50 2.58
N THR A 89 14.16 -0.78 1.77
CA THR A 89 14.00 -0.77 0.31
C THR A 89 14.15 -2.17 -0.31
N GLY A 90 15.15 -2.96 0.14
CA GLY A 90 15.35 -4.32 -0.36
C GLY A 90 14.24 -5.29 0.07
N ALA A 91 13.74 -5.17 1.29
CA ALA A 91 12.59 -5.95 1.77
C ALA A 91 11.31 -5.57 0.99
N THR A 92 11.06 -4.28 0.78
CA THR A 92 9.97 -3.78 -0.07
C THR A 92 10.06 -4.37 -1.46
N TRP A 93 11.23 -4.29 -2.11
CA TRP A 93 11.40 -4.80 -3.46
C TRP A 93 11.14 -6.31 -3.55
N ALA A 94 11.66 -7.09 -2.59
CA ALA A 94 11.41 -8.54 -2.56
C ALA A 94 9.92 -8.87 -2.41
N LEU A 95 9.21 -8.17 -1.52
CA LEU A 95 7.78 -8.36 -1.29
C LEU A 95 6.92 -7.88 -2.46
N SER A 96 7.29 -6.79 -3.14
CA SER A 96 6.62 -6.29 -4.35
C SER A 96 6.79 -7.24 -5.53
N SER A 97 7.94 -7.89 -5.65
CA SER A 97 8.25 -8.78 -6.79
C SER A 97 7.73 -10.20 -6.62
N SER A 98 7.44 -10.64 -5.40
CA SER A 98 7.01 -12.01 -5.12
C SER A 98 5.49 -12.17 -5.03
N ARG A 99 4.99 -13.31 -5.53
CA ARG A 99 3.57 -13.71 -5.41
C ARG A 99 3.32 -14.77 -4.33
N GLY A 100 4.31 -15.11 -3.51
CA GLY A 100 4.26 -16.23 -2.55
C GLY A 100 3.38 -16.03 -1.30
N TYR A 101 2.71 -14.89 -1.16
CA TYR A 101 1.88 -14.54 0.00
C TYR A 101 0.66 -13.71 -0.40
N ASN A 102 -0.34 -13.60 0.48
CA ASN A 102 -1.53 -12.76 0.29
C ASN A 102 -1.27 -11.29 0.71
N PRO A 103 -1.25 -10.33 -0.24
CA PRO A 103 -0.96 -8.93 0.04
C PRO A 103 -2.07 -8.23 0.85
N ASN A 104 -3.31 -8.72 0.82
CA ASN A 104 -4.41 -8.13 1.61
C ASN A 104 -4.14 -8.16 3.13
N ARG A 105 -3.22 -9.03 3.58
CA ARG A 105 -2.79 -9.11 4.99
C ARG A 105 -1.89 -7.95 5.42
N LEU A 106 -1.36 -7.18 4.49
CA LEU A 106 -0.46 -6.06 4.79
C LEU A 106 -1.23 -4.79 5.17
N VAL A 107 -2.53 -4.72 4.89
CA VAL A 107 -3.36 -3.53 5.15
C VAL A 107 -3.38 -3.20 6.64
N LYS A 108 -3.59 -4.19 7.51
CA LYS A 108 -3.53 -4.01 8.97
C LYS A 108 -2.17 -3.50 9.48
N LEU A 109 -1.08 -3.74 8.75
CA LEU A 109 0.26 -3.30 9.15
C LEU A 109 0.43 -1.79 8.96
N LEU A 110 -0.46 -1.12 8.21
CA LEU A 110 -0.47 0.34 8.14
C LEU A 110 -0.74 0.98 9.50
N GLY A 111 -1.50 0.29 10.37
CA GLY A 111 -1.77 0.69 11.76
C GLY A 111 -0.64 0.37 12.75
N GLU A 112 0.43 -0.29 12.31
CA GLU A 112 1.56 -0.63 13.17
C GLU A 112 2.71 0.37 12.95
N ASP A 113 3.01 1.18 13.97
CA ASP A 113 4.02 2.25 13.89
C ASP A 113 5.46 1.77 13.65
N ILE A 114 5.73 0.49 13.90
CA ILE A 114 7.05 -0.09 13.72
C ILE A 114 7.45 -0.22 12.24
N TYR A 115 6.48 -0.29 11.32
CA TYR A 115 6.77 -0.50 9.91
C TYR A 115 6.74 0.81 9.12
N SER A 116 7.56 0.86 8.06
CA SER A 116 7.46 1.93 7.08
C SER A 116 6.12 1.89 6.34
N LYS A 117 5.24 2.87 6.63
CA LYS A 117 3.93 3.02 5.97
C LYS A 117 4.06 3.18 4.45
N SER A 118 5.04 3.96 3.98
CA SER A 118 5.29 4.13 2.55
C SER A 118 5.69 2.81 1.88
N ALA A 119 6.55 2.02 2.51
CA ALA A 119 6.92 0.71 2.00
C ALA A 119 5.73 -0.24 1.88
N ILE A 120 4.84 -0.28 2.88
CA ILE A 120 3.63 -1.11 2.84
C ILE A 120 2.72 -0.68 1.67
N VAL A 121 2.52 0.63 1.48
CA VAL A 121 1.73 1.17 0.36
C VAL A 121 2.34 0.77 -0.98
N ASP A 122 3.66 0.91 -1.15
CA ASP A 122 4.36 0.52 -2.38
C ASP A 122 4.18 -0.97 -2.71
N ILE A 123 4.24 -1.84 -1.68
CA ILE A 123 4.00 -3.27 -1.83
C ILE A 123 2.55 -3.54 -2.25
N LEU A 124 1.58 -2.90 -1.58
CA LEU A 124 0.16 -3.05 -1.90
C LEU A 124 -0.12 -2.62 -3.35
N LEU A 125 0.39 -1.47 -3.77
CA LEU A 125 0.24 -0.96 -5.14
C LEU A 125 0.91 -1.88 -6.18
N ALA A 126 2.07 -2.45 -5.88
CA ALA A 126 2.72 -3.45 -6.75
C ALA A 126 1.85 -4.69 -6.96
N HIS A 127 1.00 -5.03 -5.99
CA HIS A 127 0.06 -6.15 -6.03
C HIS A 127 -1.39 -5.76 -6.35
N LYS A 128 -1.62 -4.60 -6.97
CA LYS A 128 -2.95 -4.04 -7.24
C LYS A 128 -4.00 -5.06 -7.76
N ASN A 129 -3.63 -5.92 -8.70
CA ASN A 129 -4.54 -6.93 -9.29
C ASN A 129 -4.93 -8.07 -8.34
N ARG A 130 -4.35 -8.12 -7.14
CA ARG A 130 -4.59 -9.15 -6.10
C ARG A 130 -5.26 -8.56 -4.86
N LEU A 131 -5.52 -7.25 -4.87
CA LEU A 131 -6.22 -6.55 -3.81
C LEU A 131 -7.73 -6.56 -4.09
N SER A 132 -8.51 -6.55 -3.02
CA SER A 132 -9.96 -6.39 -3.08
C SER A 132 -10.34 -5.06 -2.46
N VAL A 133 -11.05 -4.22 -3.22
CA VAL A 133 -11.62 -2.95 -2.72
C VAL A 133 -12.46 -3.20 -1.47
N ASN A 134 -13.26 -4.27 -1.46
CA ASN A 134 -14.13 -4.60 -0.33
C ASN A 134 -13.35 -4.95 0.93
N ASN A 135 -12.26 -5.71 0.79
CA ASN A 135 -11.36 -6.04 1.91
C ASN A 135 -10.59 -4.82 2.43
N LEU A 136 -10.20 -3.91 1.53
CA LEU A 136 -9.58 -2.64 1.90
C LEU A 136 -10.56 -1.80 2.71
N LEU A 137 -11.75 -1.56 2.18
CA LEU A 137 -12.80 -0.75 2.81
C LEU A 137 -13.30 -1.35 4.14
N ALA A 138 -13.30 -2.68 4.29
CA ALA A 138 -13.65 -3.33 5.56
C ALA A 138 -12.65 -2.99 6.68
N GLN A 139 -11.36 -2.85 6.36
CA GLN A 139 -10.31 -2.58 7.34
C GLN A 139 -10.16 -1.09 7.66
N VAL A 140 -10.63 -0.18 6.78
CA VAL A 140 -10.50 1.28 6.95
C VAL A 140 -11.01 1.80 8.29
N TYR A 141 -12.04 1.19 8.88
CA TYR A 141 -12.65 1.68 10.12
C TYR A 141 -11.78 1.46 11.37
N GLU A 142 -10.79 0.58 11.30
CA GLU A 142 -9.85 0.32 12.41
C GLU A 142 -8.58 1.19 12.32
N LEU A 143 -8.46 1.99 11.25
CA LEU A 143 -7.26 2.75 10.93
C LEU A 143 -7.31 4.21 11.41
N GLN A 144 -6.13 4.79 11.63
CA GLN A 144 -5.96 6.21 11.92
C GLN A 144 -6.15 7.07 10.65
N PRO A 145 -6.38 8.40 10.76
CA PRO A 145 -6.65 9.25 9.60
C PRO A 145 -5.59 9.19 8.48
N SER A 146 -4.29 9.14 8.83
CA SER A 146 -3.20 9.04 7.86
C SER A 146 -3.18 7.70 7.12
N GLU A 147 -3.58 6.64 7.79
CA GLU A 147 -3.65 5.28 7.25
C GLU A 147 -4.89 5.10 6.35
N LYS A 148 -6.02 5.69 6.75
CA LYS A 148 -7.21 5.79 5.89
C LYS A 148 -6.86 6.45 4.57
N THR A 149 -6.13 7.56 4.61
CA THR A 149 -5.68 8.26 3.40
C THR A 149 -4.87 7.34 2.48
N ALA A 150 -3.93 6.56 3.04
CA ALA A 150 -3.14 5.60 2.27
C ALA A 150 -4.00 4.49 1.64
N VAL A 151 -4.93 3.92 2.40
CA VAL A 151 -5.85 2.89 1.88
C VAL A 151 -6.73 3.46 0.78
N PHE A 152 -7.26 4.68 0.95
CA PHE A 152 -8.13 5.29 -0.04
C PHE A 152 -7.41 5.69 -1.32
N LYS A 153 -6.12 6.05 -1.26
CA LYS A 153 -5.30 6.22 -2.47
C LYS A 153 -5.22 4.90 -3.26
N ILE A 154 -5.04 3.77 -2.58
CA ILE A 154 -5.04 2.46 -3.22
C ILE A 154 -6.44 2.13 -3.78
N VAL A 155 -7.51 2.41 -3.01
CA VAL A 155 -8.89 2.19 -3.47
C VAL A 155 -9.19 3.03 -4.71
N GLN A 156 -8.76 4.29 -4.76
CA GLN A 156 -8.95 5.17 -5.91
C GLN A 156 -8.32 4.59 -7.18
N ASP A 157 -7.07 4.11 -7.08
CA ASP A 157 -6.33 3.47 -8.19
C ASP A 157 -6.95 2.13 -8.64
N LEU A 158 -7.64 1.43 -7.74
CA LEU A 158 -8.23 0.11 -8.00
C LEU A 158 -9.70 0.15 -8.42
N ALA A 159 -10.42 1.19 -8.01
CA ALA A 159 -11.85 1.27 -8.19
C ALA A 159 -12.18 1.26 -9.69
N THR A 160 -13.13 0.41 -10.05
CA THR A 160 -13.72 0.42 -11.39
C THR A 160 -15.18 0.77 -11.26
N GLU A 161 -15.79 1.12 -12.39
CA GLU A 161 -17.20 1.52 -12.44
C GLU A 161 -18.14 0.46 -11.85
N THR A 162 -17.77 -0.83 -11.93
CA THR A 162 -18.53 -1.94 -11.33
C THR A 162 -18.66 -1.87 -9.81
N GLN A 163 -17.74 -1.18 -9.13
CA GLN A 163 -17.72 -1.04 -7.68
C GLN A 163 -18.50 0.17 -7.18
N VAL A 164 -18.97 1.05 -8.08
CA VAL A 164 -19.68 2.28 -7.73
C VAL A 164 -20.89 2.02 -6.82
N PRO A 165 -21.78 1.04 -7.08
CA PRO A 165 -22.93 0.81 -6.20
C PRO A 165 -22.53 0.49 -4.75
N GLU A 166 -21.45 -0.27 -4.55
CA GLU A 166 -20.96 -0.60 -3.21
C GLU A 166 -20.30 0.61 -2.53
N LEU A 167 -19.51 1.38 -3.28
CA LEU A 167 -18.88 2.61 -2.77
C LEU A 167 -19.94 3.62 -2.32
N LEU A 168 -20.98 3.83 -3.14
CA LEU A 168 -22.10 4.71 -2.82
C LEU A 168 -22.86 4.22 -1.59
N ALA A 169 -23.12 2.91 -1.46
CA ALA A 169 -23.79 2.35 -0.30
C ALA A 169 -23.03 2.64 1.02
N ARG A 170 -21.69 2.67 0.97
CA ARG A 170 -20.83 2.95 2.14
C ARG A 170 -20.77 4.44 2.51
N MET A 171 -21.18 5.36 1.64
CA MET A 171 -21.20 6.81 1.92
C MET A 171 -22.22 7.20 3.00
N ASN A 172 -23.19 6.33 3.30
CA ASN A 172 -24.14 6.51 4.40
C ASN A 172 -23.55 6.21 5.79
N GLY A 173 -22.26 5.88 5.89
CA GLY A 173 -21.57 5.65 7.16
C GLY A 173 -21.53 6.88 8.06
N LYS A 174 -21.14 6.73 9.33
CA LYS A 174 -21.07 7.86 10.28
C LYS A 174 -19.74 8.61 10.30
N ASP A 175 -18.68 8.03 9.76
CA ASP A 175 -17.33 8.60 9.80
C ASP A 175 -17.13 9.63 8.67
N PRO A 176 -17.00 10.93 8.98
CA PRO A 176 -16.87 11.97 7.96
C PRO A 176 -15.59 11.83 7.13
N ALA A 177 -14.49 11.35 7.71
CA ALA A 177 -13.25 11.15 6.96
C ALA A 177 -13.42 10.07 5.89
N VAL A 178 -14.11 8.98 6.23
CA VAL A 178 -14.44 7.90 5.29
C VAL A 178 -15.38 8.41 4.19
N LYS A 179 -16.40 9.21 4.54
CA LYS A 179 -17.29 9.84 3.54
C LYS A 179 -16.53 10.69 2.54
N MET A 180 -15.66 11.59 3.01
CA MET A 180 -14.85 12.44 2.14
C MET A 180 -13.99 11.63 1.18
N HIS A 181 -13.33 10.59 1.67
CA HIS A 181 -12.51 9.76 0.80
C HIS A 181 -13.36 8.98 -0.21
N LEU A 182 -14.52 8.46 0.18
CA LEU A 182 -15.46 7.82 -0.74
C LEU A 182 -15.92 8.77 -1.83
N ILE A 183 -16.24 10.03 -1.48
CA ILE A 183 -16.58 11.09 -2.45
C ILE A 183 -15.48 11.24 -3.48
N ASN A 184 -14.23 11.40 -3.05
CA ASN A 184 -13.08 11.56 -3.96
C ASN A 184 -12.88 10.32 -4.85
N VAL A 185 -13.16 9.12 -4.34
CA VAL A 185 -13.09 7.89 -5.16
C VAL A 185 -14.22 7.84 -6.18
N VAL A 186 -15.46 8.18 -5.81
CA VAL A 186 -16.60 8.05 -6.73
C VAL A 186 -16.67 9.18 -7.76
N ALA A 187 -16.14 10.36 -7.44
CA ALA A 187 -16.11 11.53 -8.33
C ALA A 187 -15.34 11.30 -9.65
N GLN A 188 -14.49 10.27 -9.73
CA GLN A 188 -13.83 9.90 -10.99
C GLN A 188 -14.75 9.17 -11.99
N PHE A 189 -15.95 8.78 -11.58
CA PHE A 189 -16.92 8.08 -12.43
C PHE A 189 -18.07 9.00 -12.83
N ASP A 190 -18.15 9.30 -14.13
CA ASP A 190 -19.19 10.15 -14.70
C ASP A 190 -20.53 9.39 -14.83
N ARG A 191 -21.30 9.36 -13.74
CA ARG A 191 -22.58 8.64 -13.64
C ARG A 191 -23.63 9.45 -12.88
N ASP A 192 -24.89 9.31 -13.28
CA ASP A 192 -26.00 10.00 -12.62
C ASP A 192 -26.20 9.57 -11.16
N ASP A 193 -25.96 8.30 -10.82
CA ASP A 193 -26.08 7.82 -9.43
C ASP A 193 -24.99 8.41 -8.53
N VAL A 194 -23.77 8.58 -9.05
CA VAL A 194 -22.70 9.34 -8.37
C VAL A 194 -23.10 10.80 -8.19
N GLN A 195 -23.58 11.46 -9.25
CA GLN A 195 -24.00 12.87 -9.17
C GLN A 195 -25.08 13.09 -8.11
N ARG A 196 -26.13 12.25 -8.10
CA ARG A 196 -27.20 12.32 -7.09
C ARG A 196 -26.66 12.10 -5.67
N ALA A 197 -25.72 11.17 -5.50
CA ALA A 197 -25.12 10.90 -4.20
C ALA A 197 -24.26 12.09 -3.72
N LEU A 198 -23.45 12.69 -4.59
CA LEU A 198 -22.68 13.88 -4.24
C LEU A 198 -23.59 15.06 -3.92
N GLN A 199 -24.69 15.25 -4.67
CA GLN A 199 -25.69 16.26 -4.35
C GLN A 199 -26.31 16.06 -2.96
N ALA A 200 -26.60 14.83 -2.56
CA ALA A 200 -27.10 14.53 -1.22
C ALA A 200 -26.06 14.84 -0.12
N CYS A 201 -24.76 14.70 -0.41
CA CYS A 201 -23.69 15.04 0.53
C CYS A 201 -23.50 16.55 0.74
N LEU A 202 -24.12 17.40 -0.09
CA LEU A 202 -24.09 18.86 0.08
C LEU A 202 -24.86 19.33 1.33
N THR A 203 -25.80 18.52 1.82
CA THR A 203 -26.56 18.78 3.05
C THR A 203 -26.02 18.02 4.25
N ASP A 204 -24.79 17.47 4.18
CA ASP A 204 -24.18 16.76 5.29
C ASP A 204 -23.85 17.72 6.45
N GLU A 205 -24.04 17.25 7.69
CA GLU A 205 -23.73 18.03 8.90
C GLU A 205 -22.24 18.41 8.98
N ASN A 206 -21.36 17.58 8.39
CA ASN A 206 -19.93 17.82 8.40
C ASN A 206 -19.50 18.74 7.25
N LYS A 207 -18.92 19.91 7.60
CA LYS A 207 -18.42 20.90 6.63
C LYS A 207 -17.42 20.32 5.61
N MET A 208 -16.54 19.41 6.03
CA MET A 208 -15.55 18.83 5.13
C MET A 208 -16.17 17.86 4.11
N VAL A 209 -17.25 17.17 4.49
CA VAL A 209 -18.02 16.32 3.56
C VAL A 209 -18.72 17.18 2.51
N LYS A 210 -19.33 18.30 2.92
CA LYS A 210 -19.93 19.27 1.99
C LYS A 210 -18.90 19.80 0.99
N GLN A 211 -17.72 20.18 1.47
CA GLN A 211 -16.63 20.67 0.63
C GLN A 211 -16.15 19.60 -0.36
N ALA A 212 -15.95 18.36 0.10
CA ALA A 212 -15.55 17.26 -0.77
C ALA A 212 -16.61 16.99 -1.87
N ALA A 213 -17.90 17.03 -1.51
CA ALA A 213 -19.00 16.85 -2.45
C ALA A 213 -19.05 17.98 -3.50
N LEU A 214 -18.81 19.23 -3.09
CA LEU A 214 -18.70 20.36 -4.00
C LEU A 214 -17.56 20.18 -5.00
N THR A 215 -16.36 19.83 -4.50
CA THR A 215 -15.19 19.52 -5.34
C THR A 215 -15.49 18.37 -6.30
N GLY A 216 -16.03 17.26 -5.82
CA GLY A 216 -16.36 16.11 -6.66
C GLY A 216 -17.40 16.45 -7.75
N LEU A 217 -18.42 17.25 -7.43
CA LEU A 217 -19.39 17.74 -8.42
C LEU A 217 -18.75 18.63 -9.49
N SER A 218 -17.75 19.44 -9.12
CA SER A 218 -17.01 20.26 -10.09
C SER A 218 -16.08 19.46 -11.01
N GLU A 219 -15.61 18.30 -10.54
CA GLU A 219 -14.76 17.39 -11.32
C GLU A 219 -15.59 16.56 -12.31
N LEU A 220 -16.85 16.26 -11.95
CA LEU A 220 -17.83 15.69 -12.86
C LEU A 220 -18.17 16.73 -13.94
N LYS A 221 -17.81 16.46 -15.19
CA LYS A 221 -18.04 17.37 -16.35
C LYS A 221 -19.53 17.45 -16.77
N SER A 222 -20.46 17.35 -15.82
CA SER A 222 -21.91 17.33 -16.05
C SER A 222 -22.52 18.70 -15.79
N THR A 223 -23.33 19.20 -16.72
CA THR A 223 -24.05 20.48 -16.63
C THR A 223 -24.98 20.56 -15.42
N THR A 224 -25.52 19.43 -14.96
CA THR A 224 -26.40 19.33 -13.79
C THR A 224 -25.70 19.67 -12.47
N ALA A 225 -24.37 19.67 -12.43
CA ALA A 225 -23.60 20.12 -11.25
C ALA A 225 -23.77 21.63 -11.01
N ILE A 226 -23.90 22.43 -12.08
CA ILE A 226 -23.96 23.89 -12.00
C ILE A 226 -25.20 24.36 -11.24
N GLU A 227 -26.38 23.78 -11.51
CA GLU A 227 -27.63 24.16 -10.84
C GLU A 227 -27.58 23.86 -9.34
N ALA A 228 -27.05 22.69 -8.95
CA ALA A 228 -26.90 22.31 -7.56
C ALA A 228 -25.88 23.21 -6.82
N ILE A 229 -24.78 23.56 -7.48
CA ILE A 229 -23.77 24.50 -6.94
C ILE A 229 -24.37 25.90 -6.78
N CYS A 230 -25.14 26.39 -7.76
CA CYS A 230 -25.82 27.68 -7.67
C CYS A 230 -26.83 27.73 -6.51
N ALA A 231 -27.57 26.65 -6.26
CA ALA A 231 -28.50 26.57 -5.14
C ALA A 231 -27.79 26.66 -3.78
N LEU A 232 -26.60 26.05 -3.65
CA LEU A 232 -25.78 26.14 -2.44
C LEU A 232 -25.19 27.51 -2.18
N LEU A 233 -24.82 28.25 -3.23
CA LEU A 233 -24.30 29.61 -3.08
C LEU A 233 -25.36 30.58 -2.53
N LEU A 234 -26.63 30.17 -2.52
CA LEU A 234 -27.75 30.92 -1.94
C LEU A 234 -28.06 30.48 -0.49
N ASP A 235 -27.41 29.44 0.03
CA ASP A 235 -27.62 28.93 1.38
C ASP A 235 -26.78 29.74 2.39
N PRO A 236 -27.42 30.45 3.35
CA PRO A 236 -26.73 31.31 4.31
C PRO A 236 -25.86 30.55 5.32
N ASP A 237 -26.05 29.23 5.49
CA ASP A 237 -25.28 28.38 6.42
C ASP A 237 -24.12 27.64 5.73
N VAL A 238 -23.98 27.79 4.41
CA VAL A 238 -22.87 27.20 3.67
C VAL A 238 -21.76 28.24 3.58
N ASP A 239 -20.73 28.06 4.39
CA ASP A 239 -19.43 28.74 4.22
C ASP A 239 -18.78 28.28 2.90
N VAL A 240 -19.29 28.72 1.74
CA VAL A 240 -18.67 28.53 0.43
C VAL A 240 -17.75 29.72 0.14
N ILE A 241 -16.84 30.09 1.05
CA ILE A 241 -15.94 31.23 0.77
C ILE A 241 -14.51 30.95 1.24
N ASN A 242 -13.65 30.81 0.23
CA ASN A 242 -12.18 30.75 0.16
C ASN A 242 -11.46 29.43 0.50
#